data_AF-A0A4U9UQW4-F1
#
_entry.id   AF-A0A4U9UQW4-F1
#
_cell.length_a   1.000
_cell.length_b   1.000
_cell.length_c   1.000
_cell.angle_alpha   90.00
_cell.angle_beta   90.00
_cell.angle_gamma   90.00
#
_symmetry.space_group_name_H-M   'P 1'
#
loop_
_entity.id
_entity.type
_entity.pdbx_description
1 polymer ?
#
loop_
_entity_poly.entity_id
_entity_poly.type
_entity_poly.pdbx_seq_one_letter_code
_entity_poly.pdbx_strand_id
1 'polypeptide(L)' 'MVYQAEPARYQNMEYRRCGRSGLQLPAVSLGMWHNFGDSTLYDNARSLVHRAFESWYYPLRSGQ' A
#
# COMPACT_ATOMS: atom_id res chain seq x y z
N MET A 1 16.56 -12.50 4.35
CA MET A 1 16.03 -12.79 3.00
C MET A 1 15.76 -11.48 2.27
N VAL A 2 16.08 -11.42 0.98
CA VAL A 2 15.83 -10.25 0.11
C VAL A 2 14.33 -10.20 -0.21
N TYR A 3 13.74 -9.01 -0.12
CA TYR A 3 12.33 -8.81 -0.47
C TYR A 3 12.15 -8.77 -1.98
N GLN A 4 11.15 -9.49 -2.50
CA GLN A 4 10.74 -9.46 -3.89
C GLN A 4 9.26 -9.07 -3.94
N ALA A 5 8.96 -7.96 -4.62
CA ALA A 5 7.59 -7.47 -4.71
C ALA A 5 6.76 -8.29 -5.70
N GLU A 6 5.46 -8.38 -5.41
CA GLU A 6 4.47 -9.05 -6.26
C GLU A 6 4.47 -8.44 -7.69
N PRO A 7 4.68 -9.25 -8.76
CA PRO A 7 4.65 -8.76 -10.14
C PRO A 7 3.31 -8.15 -10.54
N ALA A 8 2.20 -8.67 -10.01
CA ALA A 8 0.84 -8.22 -10.33
C ALA A 8 0.37 -6.98 -9.55
N ARG A 9 1.20 -6.36 -8.70
CA ARG A 9 0.80 -5.29 -7.76
C ARG A 9 0.11 -4.07 -8.37
N TYR A 10 0.32 -3.80 -9.66
CA TYR A 10 -0.29 -2.66 -10.36
C TYR A 10 -1.62 -3.00 -11.05
N GLN A 11 -2.00 -4.28 -11.14
CA GLN A 11 -3.15 -4.71 -11.93
C GLN A 11 -4.48 -4.29 -11.32
N ASN A 12 -4.57 -4.24 -9.98
CA ASN A 12 -5.83 -4.05 -9.27
C ASN A 12 -5.93 -2.72 -8.51
N MET A 13 -4.89 -1.89 -8.53
CA MET A 13 -4.88 -0.59 -7.84
C MET A 13 -5.50 0.48 -8.74
N GLU A 14 -6.47 1.23 -8.19
CA GLU A 14 -6.99 2.43 -8.85
C GLU A 14 -6.01 3.59 -8.64
N TYR A 15 -5.67 4.31 -9.71
CA TYR A 15 -4.80 5.49 -9.67
C TYR A 15 -5.54 6.76 -10.05
N ARG A 16 -5.38 7.81 -9.25
CA ARG A 16 -6.04 9.10 -9.40
C ARG A 16 -5.02 10.21 -9.64
N ARG A 17 -5.32 11.13 -10.57
CA ARG A 17 -4.45 12.29 -10.82
C ARG A 17 -4.48 13.27 -9.65
N CYS A 18 -3.31 13.75 -9.26
CA CYS A 18 -3.15 14.79 -8.25
C CYS A 18 -3.38 16.18 -8.87
N GLY A 19 -4.63 16.62 -8.90
CA GLY A 19 -5.03 17.91 -9.47
C GLY A 19 -4.72 18.00 -10.96
N ARG A 20 -4.06 19.10 -11.39
CA ARG A 20 -3.67 19.34 -12.78
C ARG A 20 -2.26 18.82 -13.13
N SER A 21 -1.66 18.05 -12.24
CA SER A 21 -0.33 17.48 -12.48
C SER A 21 -0.39 16.16 -13.27
N GLY A 22 0.74 15.75 -13.82
CA GLY A 22 0.91 14.41 -14.40
C GLY A 22 1.07 13.30 -13.34
N LEU A 23 1.10 13.65 -12.05
CA LEU A 23 1.30 12.69 -10.96
C LEU A 23 0.03 11.89 -10.71
N GLN A 24 0.14 10.56 -10.74
CA GLN A 24 -0.91 9.63 -10.35
C GLN A 24 -0.60 9.03 -8.99
N LEU A 25 -1.55 9.16 -8.06
CA LEU A 25 -1.48 8.59 -6.71
C LEU A 25 -2.41 7.38 -6.63
N PRO A 26 -2.07 6.35 -5.84
CA PRO A 26 -3.01 5.28 -5.56
C PRO A 26 -4.25 5.84 -4.85
N ALA A 27 -5.41 5.24 -5.08
CA ALA A 27 -6.66 5.62 -4.43
C ALA A 27 -6.59 5.48 -2.90
N VAL A 28 -5.70 4.63 -2.40
CA VAL A 28 -5.37 4.51 -0.97
C VAL A 28 -3.86 4.53 -0.77
N SER A 29 -3.41 5.33 0.20
CA SER A 29 -2.00 5.53 0.55
C SER A 29 -1.76 5.11 2.00
N LEU A 30 -0.60 4.49 2.26
CA LEU A 30 -0.17 4.17 3.63
C LEU A 30 0.45 5.41 4.28
N GLY A 31 -0.17 5.91 5.35
CA GLY A 31 0.42 6.91 6.23
C GLY A 31 1.28 6.27 7.32
N MET A 32 2.45 6.84 7.61
CA MET A 32 3.40 6.32 8.62
C MET A 32 3.32 7.05 9.96
N TRP A 33 2.16 7.62 10.30
CA TRP A 33 2.01 8.43 11.50
C TRP A 33 2.11 7.62 12.79
N HIS A 34 1.45 6.46 12.85
CA HIS A 34 1.50 5.53 13.98
C HIS A 34 2.06 4.17 13.50
N ASN A 35 2.71 3.42 14.38
CA ASN A 35 3.32 2.10 14.12
C ASN A 35 4.62 2.11 13.27
N PHE A 36 5.30 3.26 13.21
CA PHE A 36 6.59 3.41 12.52
C PHE A 36 7.64 4.16 13.35
N GLY A 37 7.43 4.27 14.67
CA GLY A 37 8.37 4.88 15.60
C GLY A 37 9.21 3.85 16.37
N ASP A 38 10.17 4.34 17.16
CA ASP A 38 11.14 3.52 17.92
C ASP A 38 10.50 2.49 18.85
N SER A 39 9.26 2.72 19.30
CA SER A 39 8.49 1.81 20.14
C SER A 39 7.82 0.67 19.36
N THR A 40 7.90 0.64 18.02
CA THR A 40 7.26 -0.37 17.18
C THR A 40 8.27 -1.43 16.77
N LEU A 41 7.85 -2.70 16.78
CA LEU A 41 8.66 -3.79 16.23
C LEU A 41 8.95 -3.53 14.76
N TYR A 42 10.23 -3.44 14.43
CA TYR A 42 10.71 -3.17 13.06
C TYR A 42 10.11 -4.14 12.04
N ASP A 43 10.01 -5.43 12.39
CA ASP A 43 9.45 -6.45 11.50
C ASP A 43 7.98 -6.21 11.19
N ASN A 44 7.22 -5.65 12.12
CA ASN A 44 5.83 -5.27 11.91
C ASN A 44 5.73 -4.09 10.93
N ALA A 45 6.52 -3.04 11.15
CA ALA A 45 6.60 -1.90 10.24
C ALA A 45 7.01 -2.34 8.82
N ARG A 46 8.01 -3.22 8.71
CA ARG A 46 8.45 -3.82 7.44
C ARG A 46 7.32 -4.60 6.75
N SER A 47 6.58 -5.41 7.51
CA SER A 47 5.47 -6.21 6.99
C SER A 47 4.33 -5.32 6.48
N LEU A 48 4.03 -4.21 7.18
CA LEU A 48 3.03 -3.24 6.76
C LEU A 48 3.39 -2.57 5.44
N VAL A 49 4.65 -2.15 5.26
CA VAL A 49 5.12 -1.53 4.01
C VAL A 49 5.04 -2.51 2.85
N HIS A 50 5.52 -3.75 3.03
CA HIS A 50 5.45 -4.78 2.00
C HIS A 50 4.01 -5.06 1.59
N ARG A 51 3.12 -5.23 2.58
CA ARG A 51 1.70 -5.48 2.30
C ARG A 51 1.05 -4.35 1.53
N ALA A 52 1.31 -3.09 1.92
CA ALA A 52 0.79 -1.92 1.23
C ALA A 52 1.30 -1.81 -0.22
N PHE A 53 2.52 -2.27 -0.48
CA PHE A 53 3.11 -2.25 -1.83
C PHE A 53 2.64 -3.41 -2.72
N GLU A 54 2.36 -4.58 -2.15
CA GLU A 54 2.01 -5.78 -2.90
C GLU A 54 0.56 -5.77 -3.40
N SER A 55 -0.41 -5.37 -2.57
CA SER A 55 -1.83 -5.43 -2.94
C SER A 55 -2.71 -4.69 -1.94
N TRP A 56 -3.28 -3.56 -2.36
CA TRP A 56 -4.40 -2.94 -1.65
C TRP A 56 -5.78 -3.51 -2.04
N TYR A 57 -5.85 -4.41 -3.02
CA TYR A 57 -7.13 -4.97 -3.43
C TYR A 57 -7.68 -5.95 -2.37
N TYR A 58 -8.51 -5.43 -1.47
CA TYR A 58 -9.63 -6.18 -0.95
C TYR A 58 -10.73 -6.09 -2.02
N PRO A 59 -11.21 -7.21 -2.60
CA PRO A 59 -12.51 -7.15 -3.26
C PRO A 59 -13.47 -6.63 -2.20
N LEU A 60 -14.03 -5.43 -2.41
CA LEU A 60 -15.23 -5.02 -1.71
C LEU A 60 -16.19 -6.19 -1.90
N ARG A 61 -16.45 -6.96 -0.84
CA ARG A 61 -17.49 -7.98 -0.86
C ARG A 61 -18.76 -7.21 -1.16
N SER A 62 -19.16 -7.23 -2.44
CA SER A 62 -20.49 -6.83 -2.86
C SER A 62 -21.46 -7.78 -2.18
N GLY A 63 -22.18 -7.28 -1.17
CA GLY A 63 -23.41 -7.88 -0.67
C GLY A 63 -23.29 -9.19 0.12
N GLN A 64 -23.19 -9.05 1.43
CA GLN A 64 -24.09 -9.72 2.37
C GLN A 64 -24.53 -8.66 3.38
#